data_AF-C3XTQ4-F1
#
_entry.id   AF-C3XTQ4-F1
#
_cell.length_a   1.000
_cell.length_b   1.000
_cell.length_c   1.000
_cell.angle_alpha   90.00
_cell.angle_beta   90.00
_cell.angle_gamma   90.00
#
_symmetry.space_group_name_H-M   'P 1'
#
loop_
_entity.id
_entity.type
_entity.pdbx_description
1 polymer ?
#
loop_
_entity_poly.entity_id
_entity_poly.type
_entity_poly.pdbx_seq_one_letter_code
_entity_poly.pdbx_strand_id
1 'polypeptide(L)'
;MAAIQVETLRKAIQGVDEQNSDTQRQVEERHKALAEEFQNVVANLQEAMSASLLEQEAQKEKAEKTLKEVAENEAEVRTWEEQQEKRVAELRAEYDGMLGKMAEALQNKKAEERERYEELRQGVQMSCHQLRTDMKGRYDRMRFELDERQGRMTAKHVKESRDLQRLTDLARLRVREAEQELAMVLMQTEHAKHELRMLRRKFFPSEDPKKKKTKVTRQEVTEDVNSELSRLAKELGMRVQEFNQIEVQIELHLAGEAGAAGEETCAEDGDLSREEEMARLEAALDFKLREIEALQRRLRDKQIQTSYGQRSVSKSHGFGSRRSTLGTGSGPPATSGGRSDVTWDSEASAVPLRSDESLSPWRQRSLTPLSPTTSPQREEMGR
;
A
#
# COMPACT_ATOMS: atom_id res chain seq x y z
N MET A 1 -87.63 -37.71 146.57
CA MET A 1 -86.94 -36.82 145.62
C MET A 1 -85.55 -37.34 145.18
N ALA A 2 -84.76 -38.01 146.04
CA ALA A 2 -83.41 -38.48 145.71
C ALA A 2 -83.30 -39.61 144.66
N ALA A 3 -84.26 -40.54 144.58
CA ALA A 3 -84.20 -41.67 143.64
C ALA A 3 -84.40 -41.27 142.16
N ILE A 4 -85.20 -40.23 141.90
CA ILE A 4 -85.48 -39.72 140.55
C ILE A 4 -84.24 -39.03 139.97
N GLN A 5 -83.48 -38.31 140.81
CA GLN A 5 -82.26 -37.61 140.39
C GLN A 5 -81.13 -38.57 139.98
N VAL A 6 -80.97 -39.70 140.68
CA VAL A 6 -79.97 -40.73 140.34
C VAL A 6 -80.31 -41.42 139.02
N GLU A 7 -81.58 -41.67 138.73
CA GLU A 7 -82.01 -42.31 137.49
C GLU A 7 -81.89 -41.37 136.27
N THR A 8 -82.17 -40.08 136.44
CA THR A 8 -81.90 -39.06 135.41
C THR A 8 -80.41 -38.88 135.15
N LEU A 9 -79.56 -38.91 136.18
CA LEU A 9 -78.10 -38.86 136.01
C LEU A 9 -77.57 -40.11 135.32
N ARG A 10 -78.11 -41.29 135.61
CA ARG A 10 -77.71 -42.54 134.97
C ARG A 10 -78.08 -42.57 133.49
N LYS A 11 -79.26 -42.07 133.12
CA LYS A 11 -79.67 -41.89 131.72
C LYS A 11 -78.84 -40.82 131.00
N ALA A 12 -78.48 -39.74 131.69
CA ALA A 12 -77.62 -38.70 131.13
C ALA A 12 -76.19 -39.22 130.89
N ILE A 13 -75.61 -39.98 131.83
CA ILE A 13 -74.30 -40.62 131.68
C ILE A 13 -74.34 -41.63 130.53
N GLN A 14 -75.37 -42.47 130.46
CA GLN A 14 -75.52 -43.45 129.38
C GLN A 14 -75.69 -42.77 128.01
N GLY A 15 -76.43 -41.65 127.95
CA GLY A 15 -76.53 -40.84 126.73
C GLY A 15 -75.22 -40.14 126.35
N VAL A 16 -74.40 -39.74 127.33
CA VAL A 16 -73.06 -39.19 127.08
C VAL A 16 -72.10 -40.29 126.60
N ASP A 17 -72.17 -41.50 127.16
CA ASP A 17 -71.34 -42.64 126.71
C ASP A 17 -71.75 -43.10 125.30
N GLU A 18 -73.04 -43.10 124.97
CA GLU A 18 -73.55 -43.35 123.61
C GLU A 18 -73.08 -42.25 122.64
N GLN A 19 -73.18 -40.97 123.02
CA GLN A 19 -72.65 -39.86 122.21
C GLN A 19 -71.13 -39.93 122.05
N ASN A 20 -70.39 -40.32 123.08
CA ASN A 20 -68.95 -40.46 123.02
C ASN A 20 -68.56 -41.65 122.13
N SER A 21 -69.29 -42.75 122.21
CA SER A 21 -69.13 -43.90 121.30
C SER A 21 -69.46 -43.54 119.84
N ASP A 22 -70.51 -42.78 119.59
CA ASP A 22 -70.91 -42.36 118.24
C ASP A 22 -69.95 -41.32 117.65
N THR A 23 -69.46 -40.38 118.46
CA THR A 23 -68.43 -39.43 118.03
C THR A 23 -67.09 -40.11 117.78
N GLN A 24 -66.73 -41.11 118.58
CA GLN A 24 -65.53 -41.91 118.35
C GLN A 24 -65.63 -42.73 117.06
N ARG A 25 -66.80 -43.33 116.76
CA ARG A 25 -67.06 -43.95 115.44
C ARG A 25 -66.97 -42.95 114.29
N GLN A 26 -67.56 -41.76 114.41
CA GLN A 26 -67.46 -40.73 113.36
C GLN A 26 -66.03 -40.25 113.14
N VAL A 27 -65.23 -40.11 114.20
CA VAL A 27 -63.82 -39.75 114.10
C VAL A 27 -63.04 -40.87 113.41
N GLU A 28 -63.27 -42.13 113.77
CA GLU A 28 -62.65 -43.28 113.11
C GLU A 28 -63.05 -43.41 111.63
N GLU A 29 -64.32 -43.18 111.28
CA GLU A 29 -64.80 -43.17 109.89
C GLU A 29 -64.17 -42.02 109.10
N ARG A 30 -64.08 -40.82 109.68
CA ARG A 30 -63.39 -39.67 109.06
C ARG A 30 -61.90 -39.93 108.89
N HIS A 31 -61.25 -40.55 109.87
CA HIS A 31 -59.83 -40.90 109.77
C HIS A 31 -59.59 -41.97 108.70
N LYS A 32 -60.49 -42.96 108.58
CA LYS A 32 -60.43 -43.96 107.50
C LYS A 32 -60.65 -43.32 106.13
N ALA A 33 -61.68 -42.48 105.98
CA ALA A 33 -61.95 -41.76 104.74
C ALA A 33 -60.78 -40.84 104.35
N LEU A 34 -60.22 -40.09 105.30
CA LEU A 34 -59.05 -39.24 105.08
C LEU A 34 -57.81 -40.07 104.69
N ALA A 35 -57.60 -41.23 105.33
CA ALA A 35 -56.50 -42.14 104.98
C ALA A 35 -56.65 -42.71 103.57
N GLU A 36 -57.87 -43.04 103.14
CA GLU A 36 -58.18 -43.48 101.77
C GLU A 36 -57.97 -42.35 100.75
N GLU A 37 -58.39 -41.12 101.07
CA GLU A 37 -58.12 -39.94 100.23
C GLU A 37 -56.61 -39.69 100.07
N PHE A 38 -55.84 -39.76 101.17
CA PHE A 38 -54.38 -39.63 101.10
C PHE A 38 -53.73 -40.74 100.28
N GLN A 39 -54.18 -41.99 100.45
CA GLN A 39 -53.67 -43.12 99.64
C GLN A 39 -53.97 -42.91 98.14
N ASN A 40 -55.17 -42.44 97.80
CA ASN A 40 -55.53 -42.12 96.41
C ASN A 40 -54.69 -40.97 95.85
N VAL A 41 -54.44 -39.90 96.62
CA VAL A 41 -53.58 -38.79 96.18
C VAL A 41 -52.14 -39.26 95.97
N VAL A 42 -51.60 -40.07 96.88
CA VAL A 42 -50.23 -40.62 96.75
C VAL A 42 -50.14 -41.56 95.53
N ALA A 43 -51.14 -42.42 95.32
CA ALA A 43 -51.19 -43.33 94.17
C ALA A 43 -51.25 -42.54 92.85
N ASN A 44 -52.13 -41.54 92.76
CA ASN A 44 -52.25 -40.70 91.56
C ASN A 44 -50.98 -39.89 91.28
N LEU A 45 -50.32 -39.37 92.34
CA LEU A 45 -49.03 -38.67 92.19
C LEU A 45 -47.90 -39.60 91.77
N GLN A 46 -47.87 -40.83 92.30
CA GLN A 46 -46.91 -41.84 91.88
C GLN A 46 -47.12 -42.26 90.41
N GLU A 47 -48.37 -42.42 89.99
CA GLU A 47 -48.74 -42.74 88.62
C GLU A 47 -48.43 -41.58 87.65
N ALA A 48 -48.71 -40.34 88.05
CA ALA A 48 -48.36 -39.15 87.26
C ALA A 48 -46.84 -38.97 87.16
N MET A 49 -46.07 -39.20 88.24
CA MET A 49 -44.61 -39.16 88.19
C MET A 49 -44.04 -40.26 87.31
N SER A 50 -44.54 -41.49 87.40
CA SER A 50 -44.04 -42.59 86.57
C SER A 50 -44.36 -42.38 85.09
N ALA A 51 -45.56 -41.89 84.77
CA ALA A 51 -45.93 -41.51 83.41
C ALA A 51 -45.05 -40.36 82.87
N SER A 52 -44.78 -39.33 83.68
CA SER A 52 -43.92 -38.21 83.29
C SER A 52 -42.46 -38.64 83.07
N LEU A 53 -41.92 -39.54 83.89
CA LEU A 53 -40.56 -40.07 83.70
C LEU A 53 -40.47 -40.89 82.40
N LEU A 54 -41.45 -41.77 82.14
CA LEU A 54 -41.51 -42.53 80.88
C LEU A 54 -41.63 -41.62 79.66
N GLU A 55 -42.42 -40.55 79.73
CA GLU A 55 -42.52 -39.59 78.63
C GLU A 55 -41.21 -38.83 78.40
N GLN A 56 -40.51 -38.41 79.46
CA GLN A 56 -39.20 -37.79 79.34
C GLN A 56 -38.15 -38.75 78.77
N GLU A 57 -38.16 -40.01 79.18
CA GLU A 57 -37.28 -41.05 78.64
C GLU A 57 -37.55 -41.29 77.15
N ALA A 58 -38.82 -41.37 76.75
CA ALA A 58 -39.20 -41.51 75.34
C ALA A 58 -38.79 -40.29 74.49
N GLN A 59 -38.93 -39.07 75.03
CA GLN A 59 -38.50 -37.85 74.37
C GLN A 59 -36.97 -37.78 74.25
N LYS A 60 -36.23 -38.19 75.29
CA LYS A 60 -34.76 -38.28 75.24
C LYS A 60 -34.30 -39.31 74.22
N GLU A 61 -34.88 -40.50 74.22
CA GLU A 61 -34.54 -41.54 73.24
C GLU A 61 -34.80 -41.07 71.80
N LYS A 62 -35.93 -40.37 71.58
CA LYS A 62 -36.24 -39.77 70.28
C LYS A 62 -35.23 -38.69 69.89
N ALA A 63 -34.87 -37.80 70.81
CA ALA A 63 -33.87 -36.76 70.57
C ALA A 63 -32.49 -37.35 70.26
N GLU A 64 -32.06 -38.38 71.00
CA GLU A 64 -30.80 -39.09 70.74
C GLU A 64 -30.79 -39.78 69.38
N LYS A 65 -31.92 -40.39 68.97
CA LYS A 65 -32.05 -40.96 67.62
C LYS A 65 -31.91 -39.88 66.55
N THR A 66 -32.59 -38.75 66.69
CA THR A 66 -32.48 -37.65 65.71
C THR A 66 -31.07 -37.04 65.66
N LEU A 67 -30.39 -36.92 66.80
CA LEU A 67 -29.01 -36.41 66.83
C LEU A 67 -28.03 -37.37 66.15
N LYS A 68 -28.22 -38.69 66.32
CA LYS A 68 -27.42 -39.68 65.61
C LYS A 68 -27.65 -39.63 64.10
N GLU A 69 -28.91 -39.55 63.67
CA GLU A 69 -29.27 -39.43 62.26
C GLU A 69 -28.70 -38.14 61.63
N VAL A 70 -28.75 -37.01 62.35
CA VAL A 70 -28.13 -35.75 61.91
C VAL A 70 -26.62 -35.89 61.79
N ALA A 71 -25.95 -36.53 62.75
CA ALA A 71 -24.51 -36.74 62.70
C ALA A 71 -24.09 -37.68 61.55
N GLU A 72 -24.86 -38.73 61.27
CA GLU A 72 -24.65 -39.62 60.12
C GLU A 72 -24.85 -38.86 58.81
N ASN A 73 -25.93 -38.10 58.66
CA ASN A 73 -26.18 -37.26 57.49
C ASN A 73 -25.07 -36.20 57.29
N GLU A 74 -24.59 -35.56 58.34
CA GLU A 74 -23.46 -34.62 58.26
C GLU A 74 -22.17 -35.31 57.80
N ALA A 75 -21.92 -36.52 58.27
CA ALA A 75 -20.77 -37.31 57.82
C ALA A 75 -20.89 -37.68 56.34
N GLU A 76 -22.07 -38.11 55.88
CA GLU A 76 -22.33 -38.38 54.47
C GLU A 76 -22.13 -37.14 53.61
N VAL A 77 -22.68 -36.00 54.01
CA VAL A 77 -22.50 -34.72 53.30
C VAL A 77 -21.03 -34.34 53.20
N ARG A 78 -20.25 -34.44 54.28
CA ARG A 78 -18.80 -34.17 54.23
C ARG A 78 -18.07 -35.08 53.27
N THR A 79 -18.36 -36.40 53.29
CA THR A 79 -17.72 -37.32 52.34
C THR A 79 -18.09 -37.02 50.89
N TRP A 80 -19.33 -36.58 50.65
CA TRP A 80 -19.78 -36.16 49.33
C TRP A 80 -19.10 -34.85 48.89
N GLU A 81 -18.98 -33.86 49.77
CA GLU A 81 -18.26 -32.61 49.52
C GLU A 81 -16.79 -32.88 49.15
N GLU A 82 -16.09 -33.73 49.91
CA GLU A 82 -14.71 -34.12 49.61
C GLU A 82 -14.58 -34.82 48.24
N GLN A 83 -15.55 -35.65 47.85
CA GLN A 83 -15.57 -36.28 46.54
C GLN A 83 -15.81 -35.26 45.41
N GLN A 84 -16.68 -34.27 45.63
CA GLN A 84 -16.91 -33.21 44.66
C GLN A 84 -15.69 -32.31 44.51
N GLU A 85 -15.02 -31.95 45.60
CA GLU A 85 -13.78 -31.17 45.55
C GLU A 85 -12.69 -31.88 44.76
N LYS A 86 -12.51 -33.19 44.98
CA LYS A 86 -11.57 -34.01 44.19
C LYS A 86 -11.94 -34.00 42.72
N ARG A 87 -13.21 -34.20 42.37
CA ARG A 87 -13.67 -34.21 40.99
C ARG A 87 -13.48 -32.85 40.30
N VAL A 88 -13.75 -31.76 41.01
CA VAL A 88 -13.51 -30.39 40.51
C VAL A 88 -12.01 -30.13 40.33
N ALA A 89 -11.17 -30.58 41.25
CA ALA A 89 -9.72 -30.46 41.13
C ALA A 89 -9.17 -31.25 39.93
N GLU A 90 -9.65 -32.48 39.71
CA GLU A 90 -9.30 -33.30 38.54
C GLU A 90 -9.71 -32.61 37.24
N LEU A 91 -10.95 -32.12 37.14
CA LEU A 91 -11.43 -31.40 35.95
C LEU A 91 -10.62 -30.11 35.69
N ARG A 92 -10.24 -29.38 36.73
CA ARG A 92 -9.37 -28.20 36.60
C ARG A 92 -7.99 -28.61 36.08
N ALA A 93 -7.38 -29.66 36.62
CA ALA A 93 -6.09 -30.15 36.15
C ALA A 93 -6.12 -30.62 34.70
N GLU A 94 -7.20 -31.30 34.27
CA GLU A 94 -7.41 -31.69 32.87
C GLU A 94 -7.53 -30.47 31.96
N TYR A 95 -8.31 -29.47 32.37
CA TYR A 95 -8.50 -28.24 31.60
C TYR A 95 -7.20 -27.44 31.47
N ASP A 96 -6.45 -27.27 32.56
CA ASP A 96 -5.15 -26.62 32.56
C ASP A 96 -4.13 -27.38 31.68
N GLY A 97 -4.16 -28.72 31.73
CA GLY A 97 -3.36 -29.56 30.85
C GLY A 97 -3.73 -29.40 29.37
N MET A 98 -5.03 -29.26 29.05
CA MET A 98 -5.49 -28.99 27.68
C MET A 98 -5.05 -27.62 27.20
N LEU A 99 -5.19 -26.59 28.04
CA LEU A 99 -4.74 -25.23 27.73
C LEU A 99 -3.23 -25.17 27.53
N GLY A 100 -2.45 -25.89 28.35
CA GLY A 100 -1.01 -26.03 28.19
C GLY A 100 -0.64 -26.63 26.83
N LYS A 101 -1.24 -27.76 26.46
CA LYS A 101 -1.02 -28.40 25.15
C LYS A 101 -1.42 -27.50 23.97
N MET A 102 -2.53 -26.77 24.08
CA MET A 102 -2.94 -25.81 23.05
C MET A 102 -1.95 -24.64 22.94
N ALA A 103 -1.47 -24.13 24.07
CA ALA A 103 -0.46 -23.07 24.09
C ALA A 103 0.86 -23.52 23.47
N GLU A 104 1.34 -24.72 23.82
CA GLU A 104 2.53 -25.34 23.23
C GLU A 104 2.36 -25.57 21.72
N ALA A 105 1.22 -26.13 21.28
CA ALA A 105 0.94 -26.33 19.87
C ALA A 105 0.92 -25.00 19.09
N LEU A 106 0.33 -23.95 19.66
CA LEU A 106 0.35 -22.62 19.06
C LEU A 106 1.75 -22.01 19.01
N GLN A 107 2.57 -22.21 20.04
CA GLN A 107 3.96 -21.73 20.05
C GLN A 107 4.82 -22.47 19.03
N ASN A 108 4.71 -23.79 18.97
CA ASN A 108 5.43 -24.61 18.00
C ASN A 108 5.04 -24.24 16.57
N LYS A 109 3.73 -24.14 16.29
CA LYS A 109 3.26 -23.72 14.96
C LYS A 109 3.74 -22.32 14.58
N LYS A 110 3.75 -21.37 15.52
CA LYS A 110 4.33 -20.03 15.30
C LYS A 110 5.83 -20.08 15.03
N ALA A 111 6.57 -20.96 15.70
CA ALA A 111 8.01 -21.14 15.47
C ALA A 111 8.27 -21.75 14.08
N GLU A 112 7.54 -22.81 13.71
CA GLU A 112 7.62 -23.43 12.38
C GLU A 112 7.28 -22.43 11.26
N GLU A 113 6.23 -21.64 11.42
CA GLU A 113 5.87 -20.61 10.42
C GLU A 113 6.95 -19.52 10.31
N ARG A 114 7.59 -19.14 11.41
CA ARG A 114 8.73 -18.20 11.39
C ARG A 114 9.92 -18.78 10.64
N GLU A 115 10.27 -20.04 10.90
CA GLU A 115 11.36 -20.72 10.21
C GLU A 115 11.10 -20.80 8.70
N ARG A 116 9.89 -21.22 8.29
CA ARG A 116 9.48 -21.23 6.88
C ARG A 116 9.53 -19.85 6.24
N TYR A 117 9.12 -18.81 6.96
CA TYR A 117 9.19 -17.44 6.46
C TYR A 117 10.64 -16.97 6.31
N GLU A 118 11.51 -17.31 7.25
CA GLU A 118 12.93 -16.98 7.19
C GLU A 118 13.64 -17.70 6.04
N GLU A 119 13.37 -18.99 5.84
CA GLU A 119 13.86 -19.75 4.69
C GLU A 119 13.41 -19.12 3.36
N LEU A 120 12.13 -18.79 3.24
CA LEU A 120 11.58 -18.14 2.05
C LEU A 120 12.24 -16.77 1.83
N ARG A 121 12.38 -15.97 2.89
CA ARG A 121 13.04 -14.66 2.84
C ARG A 121 14.49 -14.79 2.36
N GLN A 122 15.24 -15.75 2.89
CA GLN A 122 16.61 -16.02 2.46
C GLN A 122 16.66 -16.46 1.00
N GLY A 123 15.76 -17.37 0.59
CA GLY A 123 15.65 -17.83 -0.80
C GLY A 123 15.37 -16.68 -1.78
N VAL A 124 14.41 -15.81 -1.45
CA VAL A 124 14.11 -14.61 -2.25
C VAL A 124 15.31 -13.66 -2.29
N GLN A 125 15.96 -13.41 -1.16
CA GLN A 125 17.15 -12.55 -1.10
C GLN A 125 18.28 -13.07 -1.99
N MET A 126 18.55 -14.37 -1.97
CA MET A 126 19.55 -15.01 -2.82
C MET A 126 19.16 -14.93 -4.30
N SER A 127 17.89 -15.18 -4.65
CA SER A 127 17.39 -15.04 -6.01
C SER A 127 17.51 -13.60 -6.53
N CYS A 128 17.13 -12.61 -5.73
CA CYS A 128 17.28 -11.19 -6.09
C CYS A 128 18.76 -10.81 -6.26
N HIS A 129 19.64 -11.32 -5.40
CA HIS A 129 21.08 -11.09 -5.53
C HIS A 129 21.61 -11.69 -6.83
N GLN A 130 21.25 -12.93 -7.13
CA GLN A 130 21.66 -13.64 -8.35
C GLN A 130 21.14 -12.94 -9.61
N LEU A 131 19.88 -12.50 -9.62
CA LEU A 131 19.32 -11.73 -10.72
C LEU A 131 20.06 -10.41 -10.92
N ARG A 132 20.39 -9.71 -9.83
CA ARG A 132 21.16 -8.46 -9.90
C ARG A 132 22.55 -8.69 -10.48
N THR A 133 23.24 -9.75 -10.06
CA THR A 133 24.57 -10.08 -10.61
C THR A 133 24.50 -10.49 -12.07
N ASP A 134 23.49 -11.26 -12.46
CA ASP A 134 23.29 -11.71 -13.84
C ASP A 134 22.96 -10.54 -14.77
N MET A 135 22.03 -9.68 -14.36
CA MET A 135 21.65 -8.49 -15.12
C MET A 135 22.81 -7.51 -15.23
N LYS A 136 23.58 -7.30 -14.16
CA LYS A 136 24.81 -6.52 -14.21
C LYS A 136 25.81 -7.11 -15.20
N GLY A 137 26.04 -8.43 -15.14
CA GLY A 137 26.93 -9.12 -16.08
C GLY A 137 26.47 -9.01 -17.54
N ARG A 138 25.15 -9.07 -17.80
CA ARG A 138 24.59 -8.85 -19.15
C ARG A 138 24.79 -7.41 -19.62
N TYR A 139 24.52 -6.44 -18.74
CA TYR A 139 24.71 -5.02 -19.05
C TYR A 139 26.18 -4.70 -19.36
N ASP A 140 27.11 -5.19 -18.52
CA ASP A 140 28.54 -4.96 -18.72
C ASP A 140 29.03 -5.56 -20.05
N ARG A 141 28.53 -6.75 -20.43
CA ARG A 141 28.80 -7.34 -21.75
C ARG A 141 28.26 -6.49 -22.91
N MET A 142 27.00 -6.07 -22.84
CA MET A 142 26.41 -5.22 -23.88
C MET A 142 27.13 -3.89 -24.01
N ARG A 143 27.50 -3.27 -22.88
CA ARG A 143 28.29 -2.05 -22.85
C ARG A 143 29.63 -2.24 -23.56
N PHE A 144 30.35 -3.32 -23.22
CA PHE A 144 31.63 -3.63 -23.85
C PHE A 144 31.49 -3.84 -25.37
N GLU A 145 30.46 -4.56 -25.83
CA GLU A 145 30.20 -4.75 -27.26
C GLU A 145 29.88 -3.44 -27.98
N LEU A 146 29.12 -2.54 -27.35
CA LEU A 146 28.84 -1.21 -27.90
C LEU A 146 30.11 -0.36 -28.00
N ASP A 147 30.94 -0.35 -26.95
CA ASP A 147 32.21 0.36 -26.94
C ASP A 147 33.16 -0.18 -28.04
N GLU A 148 33.22 -1.50 -28.24
CA GLU A 148 33.99 -2.10 -29.34
C GLU A 148 33.43 -1.74 -30.72
N ARG A 149 32.11 -1.71 -30.90
CA ARG A 149 31.48 -1.31 -32.17
C ARG A 149 31.75 0.16 -32.47
N GLN A 150 31.63 1.03 -31.48
CA GLN A 150 31.96 2.45 -31.60
C GLN A 150 33.45 2.65 -31.89
N GLY A 151 34.34 1.92 -31.21
CA GLY A 151 35.78 1.94 -31.48
C GLY A 151 36.11 1.53 -32.92
N ARG A 152 35.47 0.48 -33.44
CA ARG A 152 35.63 0.05 -34.84
C ARG A 152 35.09 1.09 -35.83
N MET A 153 33.93 1.69 -35.56
CA MET A 153 33.33 2.71 -36.41
C MET A 153 34.18 3.99 -36.46
N THR A 154 34.63 4.47 -35.30
CA THR A 154 35.51 5.65 -35.23
C THR A 154 36.85 5.39 -35.93
N ALA A 155 37.46 4.20 -35.76
CA ALA A 155 38.67 3.82 -36.47
C ALA A 155 38.48 3.79 -38.00
N LYS A 156 37.33 3.28 -38.48
CA LYS A 156 36.97 3.32 -39.91
C LYS A 156 36.85 4.75 -40.41
N HIS A 157 36.09 5.61 -39.73
CA HIS A 157 35.95 7.01 -40.11
C HIS A 157 37.27 7.77 -40.11
N VAL A 158 38.16 7.53 -39.14
CA VAL A 158 39.50 8.13 -39.11
C VAL A 158 40.32 7.69 -40.32
N LYS A 159 40.25 6.41 -40.70
CA LYS A 159 40.96 5.89 -41.88
C LYS A 159 40.40 6.51 -43.17
N GLU A 160 39.10 6.50 -43.35
CA GLU A 160 38.41 7.09 -44.51
C GLU A 160 38.71 8.60 -44.63
N SER A 161 38.67 9.34 -43.52
CA SER A 161 39.02 10.76 -43.49
C SER A 161 40.48 11.00 -43.91
N ARG A 162 41.42 10.16 -43.47
CA ARG A 162 42.83 10.25 -43.88
C ARG A 162 43.02 9.92 -45.35
N ASP A 163 42.32 8.91 -45.88
CA ASP A 163 42.41 8.53 -47.28
C ASP A 163 41.79 9.60 -48.20
N LEU A 164 40.65 10.19 -47.81
CA LEU A 164 40.07 11.36 -48.48
C LEU A 164 41.01 12.58 -48.45
N GLN A 165 41.69 12.82 -47.33
CA GLN A 165 42.67 13.90 -47.24
C GLN A 165 43.84 13.68 -48.20
N ARG A 166 44.38 12.45 -48.27
CA ARG A 166 45.44 12.09 -49.24
C ARG A 166 44.99 12.30 -50.69
N LEU A 167 43.78 11.90 -51.03
CA LEU A 167 43.22 12.13 -52.37
C LEU A 167 43.05 13.62 -52.67
N THR A 168 42.60 14.39 -51.69
CA THR A 168 42.46 15.85 -51.81
C THR A 168 43.81 16.52 -52.04
N ASP A 169 44.85 16.11 -51.32
CA ASP A 169 46.21 16.65 -51.47
C ASP A 169 46.82 16.27 -52.83
N LEU A 170 46.61 15.04 -53.32
CA LEU A 170 47.00 14.64 -54.67
C LEU A 170 46.28 15.47 -55.74
N ALA A 171 44.97 15.69 -55.60
CA ALA A 171 44.20 16.54 -56.52
C ALA A 171 44.74 17.97 -56.54
N ARG A 172 45.09 18.54 -55.38
CA ARG A 172 45.72 19.88 -55.29
C ARG A 172 47.06 19.94 -56.01
N LEU A 173 47.89 18.90 -55.91
CA LEU A 173 49.16 18.83 -56.64
C LEU A 173 48.93 18.78 -58.15
N ARG A 174 47.99 17.95 -58.63
CA ARG A 174 47.63 17.88 -60.06
C ARG A 174 47.08 19.20 -60.59
N VAL A 175 46.29 19.93 -59.79
CA VAL A 175 45.82 21.27 -60.15
C VAL A 175 47.00 22.24 -60.28
N ARG A 176 47.96 22.22 -59.35
CA ARG A 176 49.16 23.06 -59.45
C ARG A 176 50.02 22.71 -60.67
N GLU A 177 50.18 21.42 -60.99
CA GLU A 177 50.86 20.96 -62.21
C GLU A 177 50.15 21.50 -63.46
N ALA A 178 48.83 21.37 -63.54
CA ALA A 178 48.03 21.89 -64.65
C ALA A 178 48.10 23.43 -64.74
N GLU A 179 48.13 24.14 -63.61
CA GLU A 179 48.33 25.60 -63.56
C GLU A 179 49.71 25.99 -64.09
N GLN A 180 50.76 25.23 -63.77
CA GLN A 180 52.11 25.45 -64.29
C GLN A 180 52.19 25.17 -65.79
N GLU A 181 51.61 24.07 -66.27
CA GLU A 181 51.52 23.75 -67.70
C GLU A 181 50.76 24.84 -68.46
N LEU A 182 49.62 25.29 -67.93
CA LEU A 182 48.86 26.39 -68.52
C LEU A 182 49.68 27.68 -68.55
N ALA A 183 50.43 28.00 -67.50
CA ALA A 183 51.30 29.17 -67.47
C ALA A 183 52.41 29.09 -68.55
N MET A 184 53.02 27.91 -68.74
CA MET A 184 54.00 27.70 -69.82
C MET A 184 53.37 27.88 -71.20
N VAL A 185 52.19 27.30 -71.44
CA VAL A 185 51.45 27.45 -72.71
C VAL A 185 51.05 28.91 -72.92
N LEU A 186 50.62 29.63 -71.89
CA LEU A 186 50.31 31.05 -71.97
C LEU A 186 51.56 31.89 -72.31
N MET A 187 52.72 31.58 -71.73
CA MET A 187 53.97 32.25 -72.12
C MET A 187 54.35 31.97 -73.57
N GLN A 188 54.26 30.72 -74.02
CA GLN A 188 54.55 30.34 -75.42
C GLN A 188 53.58 31.01 -76.39
N THR A 189 52.29 31.06 -76.06
CA THR A 189 51.28 31.72 -76.90
C THR A 189 51.43 33.23 -76.90
N GLU A 190 51.80 33.87 -75.78
CA GLU A 190 52.13 35.30 -75.77
C GLU A 190 53.40 35.60 -76.56
N HIS A 191 54.42 34.73 -76.50
CA HIS A 191 55.61 34.82 -77.34
C HIS A 191 55.25 34.70 -78.83
N ALA A 192 54.48 33.68 -79.22
CA ALA A 192 53.99 33.51 -80.58
C ALA A 192 53.11 34.68 -81.04
N LYS A 193 52.23 35.21 -80.17
CA LYS A 193 51.47 36.44 -80.46
C LYS A 193 52.36 37.66 -80.62
N HIS A 194 53.47 37.75 -79.87
CA HIS A 194 54.43 38.83 -80.02
C HIS A 194 55.17 38.72 -81.35
N GLU A 195 55.65 37.52 -81.71
CA GLU A 195 56.25 37.25 -83.02
C GLU A 195 55.28 37.54 -84.16
N LEU A 196 54.03 37.07 -84.06
CA LEU A 196 52.97 37.39 -85.02
C LEU A 196 52.65 38.88 -85.04
N ARG A 197 52.67 39.60 -83.92
CA ARG A 197 52.54 41.07 -83.90
C ARG A 197 53.71 41.75 -84.58
N MET A 198 54.93 41.24 -84.42
CA MET A 198 56.12 41.76 -85.08
C MET A 198 56.09 41.47 -86.58
N LEU A 199 55.69 40.27 -87.00
CA LEU A 199 55.47 39.90 -88.40
C LEU A 199 54.31 40.70 -89.00
N ARG A 200 53.18 40.82 -88.30
CA ARG A 200 52.04 41.63 -88.74
C ARG A 200 52.42 43.11 -88.85
N ARG A 201 53.22 43.66 -87.93
CA ARG A 201 53.77 45.03 -88.07
C ARG A 201 54.73 45.18 -89.26
N LYS A 202 55.45 44.12 -89.63
CA LYS A 202 56.37 44.11 -90.79
C LYS A 202 55.65 43.92 -92.13
N PHE A 203 54.57 43.14 -92.18
CA PHE A 203 53.89 42.76 -93.42
C PHE A 203 52.54 43.45 -93.64
N PHE A 204 51.92 44.01 -92.59
CA PHE A 204 50.62 44.68 -92.65
C PHE A 204 50.57 45.87 -91.65
N PRO A 205 51.09 47.05 -92.03
CA PRO A 205 50.84 48.26 -91.26
C PRO A 205 49.37 48.66 -91.48
N SER A 206 48.62 48.72 -90.38
CA SER A 206 47.18 49.05 -90.26
C SER A 206 46.21 47.89 -90.47
N GLU A 207 45.54 47.50 -89.37
CA GLU A 207 44.08 47.51 -89.21
C GLU A 207 43.67 46.82 -87.89
N ASP A 208 43.13 47.62 -86.98
CA ASP A 208 42.47 47.18 -85.74
C ASP A 208 41.08 46.58 -86.05
N PRO A 209 40.72 45.39 -85.53
CA PRO A 209 39.34 44.95 -85.55
C PRO A 209 38.61 45.40 -84.28
N LYS A 210 37.60 46.25 -84.50
CA LYS A 210 36.60 46.72 -83.54
C LYS A 210 35.83 45.54 -82.92
N LYS A 211 35.71 45.57 -81.59
CA LYS A 211 34.90 44.65 -80.77
C LYS A 211 33.40 44.80 -81.09
N LYS A 212 32.77 43.78 -81.67
CA LYS A 212 31.30 43.64 -81.69
C LYS A 212 30.86 42.88 -80.44
N LYS A 213 30.13 43.55 -79.54
CA LYS A 213 29.43 42.95 -78.40
C LYS A 213 28.05 42.47 -78.87
N THR A 214 27.84 41.17 -78.97
CA THR A 214 26.51 40.57 -79.11
C THR A 214 25.88 40.47 -77.71
N LYS A 215 24.76 41.17 -77.53
CA LYS A 215 23.93 41.18 -76.31
C LYS A 215 22.86 40.10 -76.50
N VAL A 216 22.96 38.99 -75.76
CA VAL A 216 21.93 37.94 -75.71
C VAL A 216 20.94 38.31 -74.60
N THR A 217 19.67 38.52 -74.98
CA THR A 217 18.54 38.74 -74.07
C THR A 217 18.10 37.42 -73.44
N ARG A 218 18.31 37.27 -72.13
CA ARG A 218 17.83 36.15 -71.30
C ARG A 218 16.67 36.68 -70.46
N GLN A 219 15.44 36.55 -70.93
CA GLN A 219 14.26 36.99 -70.19
C GLN A 219 13.14 35.95 -70.10
N GLU A 220 13.18 34.87 -70.89
CA GLU A 220 12.12 33.83 -70.85
C GLU A 220 12.37 32.72 -69.81
N VAL A 221 13.61 32.52 -69.32
CA VAL A 221 13.92 31.42 -68.38
C VAL A 221 13.53 31.73 -66.92
N THR A 222 13.27 32.99 -66.58
CA THR A 222 12.98 33.39 -65.19
C THR A 222 11.49 33.34 -64.81
N GLU A 223 10.59 33.43 -65.79
CA GLU A 223 9.14 33.40 -65.55
C GLU A 223 8.65 31.96 -65.30
N ASP A 224 9.16 30.98 -66.05
CA ASP A 224 8.83 29.56 -65.88
C ASP A 224 9.24 29.03 -64.49
N VAL A 225 10.45 29.37 -64.02
CA VAL A 225 10.97 28.86 -62.73
C VAL A 225 10.24 29.49 -61.53
N ASN A 226 9.78 30.73 -61.65
CA ASN A 226 8.98 31.39 -60.61
C ASN A 226 7.55 30.82 -60.53
N SER A 227 6.98 30.39 -61.66
CA SER A 227 5.69 29.72 -61.70
C SER A 227 5.73 28.33 -61.04
N GLU A 228 6.80 27.57 -61.25
CA GLU A 228 7.03 26.27 -60.61
C GLU A 228 7.26 26.39 -59.09
N LEU A 229 8.03 27.38 -58.64
CA LEU A 229 8.23 27.66 -57.20
C LEU A 229 6.90 27.99 -56.50
N SER A 230 6.05 28.78 -57.15
CA SER A 230 4.72 29.12 -56.63
C SER A 230 3.79 27.91 -56.56
N ARG A 231 3.89 26.99 -57.53
CA ARG A 231 3.15 25.72 -57.53
C ARG A 231 3.60 24.79 -56.40
N LEU A 232 4.91 24.61 -56.24
CA LEU A 232 5.49 23.77 -55.18
C LEU A 232 5.18 24.31 -53.78
N ALA A 233 5.17 25.63 -53.59
CA ALA A 233 4.79 26.26 -52.33
C ALA A 233 3.31 26.01 -51.97
N LYS A 234 2.40 26.05 -52.95
CA LYS A 234 0.98 25.72 -52.75
C LYS A 234 0.79 24.23 -52.42
N GLU A 235 1.49 23.35 -53.13
CA GLU A 235 1.44 21.91 -52.89
C GLU A 235 1.96 21.54 -51.49
N LEU A 236 3.06 22.17 -51.05
CA LEU A 236 3.56 22.02 -49.68
C LEU A 236 2.53 22.49 -48.65
N GLY A 237 1.87 23.64 -48.89
CA GLY A 237 0.82 24.16 -48.01
C GLY A 237 -0.37 23.19 -47.87
N MET A 238 -0.82 22.58 -48.96
CA MET A 238 -1.89 21.56 -48.91
C MET A 238 -1.46 20.30 -48.15
N ARG A 239 -0.24 19.81 -48.36
CA ARG A 239 0.27 18.62 -47.65
C ARG A 239 0.45 18.85 -46.14
N VAL A 240 0.87 20.05 -45.74
CA VAL A 240 0.94 20.43 -44.32
C VAL A 240 -0.46 20.52 -43.70
N GLN A 241 -1.46 21.00 -44.44
CA GLN A 241 -2.85 20.98 -43.96
C GLN A 241 -3.40 19.56 -43.80
N GLU A 242 -3.14 18.66 -44.76
CA GLU A 242 -3.51 17.24 -44.65
C GLU A 242 -2.81 16.55 -43.46
N PHE A 243 -1.54 16.88 -43.22
CA PHE A 243 -0.78 16.39 -42.08
C PHE A 243 -1.42 16.83 -40.74
N ASN A 244 -1.74 18.12 -40.61
CA ASN A 244 -2.41 18.64 -39.41
C ASN A 244 -3.81 18.03 -39.22
N GLN A 245 -4.53 17.68 -40.28
CA GLN A 245 -5.83 17.00 -40.17
C GLN A 245 -5.69 15.59 -39.58
N ILE A 246 -4.64 14.86 -39.96
CA ILE A 246 -4.37 13.52 -39.43
C ILE A 246 -3.90 13.61 -37.96
N GLU A 247 -3.08 14.60 -37.60
CA GLU A 247 -2.70 14.85 -36.21
C GLU A 247 -3.91 15.13 -35.33
N VAL A 248 -4.83 15.99 -35.78
CA VAL A 248 -6.08 16.27 -35.04
C VAL A 248 -6.96 15.01 -34.93
N GLN A 249 -7.00 14.14 -35.93
CA GLN A 249 -7.72 12.86 -35.85
C GLN A 249 -7.10 11.93 -34.79
N ILE A 250 -5.77 11.83 -34.73
CA ILE A 250 -5.07 11.06 -33.71
C ILE A 250 -5.33 11.64 -32.31
N GLU A 251 -5.24 12.97 -32.15
CA GLU A 251 -5.54 13.64 -30.89
C GLU A 251 -6.99 13.41 -30.43
N LEU A 252 -7.95 13.39 -31.35
CA LEU A 252 -9.35 13.07 -31.05
C LEU A 252 -9.54 11.60 -30.65
N HIS A 253 -8.85 10.65 -31.31
CA HIS A 253 -8.86 9.23 -30.93
C HIS A 253 -8.23 8.98 -29.54
N LEU A 254 -7.19 9.75 -29.18
CA LEU A 254 -6.55 9.72 -27.86
C LEU A 254 -7.37 10.47 -26.79
N ALA A 255 -8.06 11.56 -27.15
CA ALA A 255 -8.91 12.30 -26.21
C ALA A 255 -10.22 11.54 -25.87
N GLY A 256 -10.74 10.74 -26.80
CA GLY A 256 -11.84 9.80 -26.53
C GLY A 256 -11.50 8.72 -25.50
N GLU A 257 -10.22 8.53 -25.20
CA GLU A 257 -9.70 7.61 -24.18
C GLU A 257 -9.92 8.10 -22.74
N ALA A 258 -10.14 9.41 -22.53
CA ALA A 258 -10.37 9.99 -21.21
C ALA A 258 -11.85 9.98 -20.76
N GLY A 259 -12.79 9.60 -21.64
CA GLY A 259 -14.24 9.73 -21.39
C GLY A 259 -15.08 8.45 -21.52
N ALA A 260 -14.53 7.33 -21.98
CA ALA A 260 -15.29 6.11 -22.26
C ALA A 260 -14.71 4.88 -21.53
N ALA A 261 -14.66 4.94 -20.21
CA ALA A 261 -14.56 3.74 -19.38
C ALA A 261 -15.98 3.21 -19.13
N GLY A 262 -16.54 2.49 -20.10
CA GLY A 262 -17.77 1.73 -19.93
C GLY A 262 -18.89 2.11 -20.89
N GLU A 263 -18.77 1.68 -22.14
CA GLU A 263 -19.94 1.23 -22.91
C GLU A 263 -19.43 0.36 -24.07
N GLU A 264 -19.66 -0.93 -23.92
CA GLU A 264 -19.36 -1.96 -24.91
C GLU A 264 -20.48 -1.91 -25.97
N THR A 265 -20.31 -1.07 -26.99
CA THR A 265 -21.23 -1.03 -28.13
C THR A 265 -20.72 -1.92 -29.26
N CYS A 266 -21.60 -2.81 -29.72
CA CYS A 266 -21.42 -3.76 -30.80
C CYS A 266 -20.85 -3.08 -32.07
N ALA A 267 -19.68 -3.54 -32.51
CA ALA A 267 -19.15 -3.19 -33.83
C ALA A 267 -19.97 -3.89 -34.92
N GLU A 268 -20.40 -3.13 -35.93
CA GLU A 268 -20.95 -3.68 -37.17
C GLU A 268 -19.82 -4.30 -38.00
N ASP A 269 -20.12 -5.38 -38.74
CA ASP A 269 -19.19 -6.14 -39.57
C ASP A 269 -18.60 -5.27 -40.69
N GLY A 270 -17.49 -4.58 -40.41
CA GLY A 270 -16.79 -3.73 -41.37
C GLY A 270 -15.81 -2.73 -40.75
N ASP A 271 -15.90 -2.46 -39.45
CA ASP A 271 -15.02 -1.49 -38.78
C ASP A 271 -13.66 -2.12 -38.42
N LEU A 272 -12.57 -1.45 -38.82
CA LEU A 272 -11.22 -1.80 -38.41
C LEU A 272 -11.13 -1.78 -36.88
N SER A 273 -10.40 -2.71 -36.28
CA SER A 273 -10.17 -2.64 -34.84
C SER A 273 -9.45 -1.33 -34.51
N ARG A 274 -9.72 -0.76 -33.34
CA ARG A 274 -9.16 0.54 -32.91
C ARG A 274 -7.62 0.59 -32.98
N GLU A 275 -6.97 -0.54 -32.71
CA GLU A 275 -5.51 -0.70 -32.85
C GLU A 275 -5.08 -0.68 -34.33
N GLU A 276 -5.85 -1.28 -35.23
CA GLU A 276 -5.59 -1.24 -36.68
C GLU A 276 -5.86 0.15 -37.28
N GLU A 277 -6.85 0.89 -36.76
CA GLU A 277 -7.15 2.26 -37.18
C GLU A 277 -6.04 3.24 -36.73
N MET A 278 -5.57 3.12 -35.49
CA MET A 278 -4.42 3.89 -34.99
C MET A 278 -3.15 3.58 -35.79
N ALA A 279 -2.85 2.29 -36.04
CA ALA A 279 -1.71 1.91 -36.86
C ALA A 279 -1.81 2.44 -38.30
N ARG A 280 -3.02 2.51 -38.87
CA ARG A 280 -3.28 3.10 -40.18
C ARG A 280 -3.04 4.61 -40.19
N LEU A 281 -3.48 5.33 -39.15
CA LEU A 281 -3.28 6.78 -39.03
C LEU A 281 -1.80 7.13 -38.81
N GLU A 282 -1.08 6.37 -37.98
CA GLU A 282 0.37 6.52 -37.78
C GLU A 282 1.14 6.29 -39.08
N ALA A 283 0.80 5.22 -39.83
CA ALA A 283 1.42 4.94 -41.13
C ALA A 283 1.11 6.04 -42.17
N ALA A 284 -0.09 6.63 -42.13
CA ALA A 284 -0.46 7.75 -42.99
C ALA A 284 0.32 9.02 -42.64
N LEU A 285 0.53 9.29 -41.34
CA LEU A 285 1.30 10.43 -40.84
C LEU A 285 2.78 10.33 -41.28
N ASP A 286 3.38 9.15 -41.13
CA ASP A 286 4.73 8.85 -41.62
C ASP A 286 4.87 9.03 -43.14
N PHE A 287 3.86 8.58 -43.90
CA PHE A 287 3.84 8.76 -45.34
C PHE A 287 3.77 10.25 -45.71
N LYS A 288 2.94 11.04 -45.01
CA LYS A 288 2.78 12.48 -45.24
C LYS A 288 4.04 13.27 -44.87
N LEU A 289 4.74 12.90 -43.80
CA LEU A 289 6.04 13.48 -43.47
C LEU A 289 7.06 13.27 -44.58
N ARG A 290 7.12 12.06 -45.15
CA ARG A 290 8.02 11.78 -46.29
C ARG A 290 7.66 12.60 -47.53
N GLU A 291 6.38 12.80 -47.83
CA GLU A 291 5.93 13.69 -48.92
C GLU A 291 6.36 15.15 -48.68
N ILE A 292 6.17 15.66 -47.46
CA ILE A 292 6.56 17.02 -47.05
C ILE A 292 8.07 17.20 -47.16
N GLU A 293 8.87 16.26 -46.65
CA GLU A 293 10.33 16.31 -46.75
C GLU A 293 10.81 16.30 -48.21
N ALA A 294 10.19 15.48 -49.06
CA ALA A 294 10.52 15.41 -50.48
C ALA A 294 10.20 16.72 -51.21
N LEU A 295 9.05 17.34 -50.91
CA LEU A 295 8.66 18.65 -51.46
C LEU A 295 9.59 19.77 -50.95
N GLN A 296 9.99 19.76 -49.67
CA GLN A 296 10.95 20.72 -49.12
C GLN A 296 12.35 20.58 -49.75
N ARG A 297 12.80 19.36 -50.09
CA ARG A 297 14.05 19.16 -50.83
C ARG A 297 13.95 19.73 -52.25
N ARG A 298 12.88 19.42 -52.98
CA ARG A 298 12.64 19.96 -54.33
C ARG A 298 12.54 21.50 -54.34
N LEU A 299 11.89 22.09 -53.33
CA LEU A 299 11.76 23.54 -53.19
C LEU A 299 13.13 24.19 -52.93
N ARG A 300 13.97 23.60 -52.06
CA ARG A 300 15.34 24.05 -51.85
C ARG A 300 16.19 23.95 -53.12
N ASP A 301 16.12 22.83 -53.84
CA ASP A 301 16.88 22.64 -55.08
C ASP A 301 16.48 23.67 -56.16
N LYS A 302 15.17 23.96 -56.29
CA LYS A 302 14.65 24.99 -57.21
C LYS A 302 14.99 26.41 -56.78
N GLN A 303 15.00 26.70 -55.47
CA GLN A 303 15.44 27.98 -54.91
C GLN A 303 16.96 28.19 -55.12
N ILE A 304 17.74 27.11 -55.04
CA ILE A 304 19.15 27.13 -55.37
C ILE A 304 19.35 27.41 -56.87
N GLN A 305 18.60 26.74 -57.75
CA GLN A 305 18.64 26.99 -59.20
C GLN A 305 18.28 28.45 -59.58
N THR A 306 17.26 29.05 -58.97
CA THR A 306 16.94 30.48 -59.17
C THR A 306 18.05 31.40 -58.68
N SER A 307 18.67 31.10 -57.54
CA SER A 307 19.78 31.89 -57.00
C SER A 307 21.04 31.86 -57.89
N TYR A 308 21.34 30.72 -58.52
CA TYR A 308 22.44 30.60 -59.48
C TYR A 308 22.08 31.19 -60.86
N GLY A 309 20.81 31.13 -61.27
CA GLY A 309 20.30 31.82 -62.46
C GLY A 309 20.41 33.34 -62.36
N GLN A 310 20.03 33.94 -61.22
CA GLN A 310 20.11 35.39 -60.99
C GLN A 310 21.53 35.93 -60.75
N ARG A 311 22.45 35.13 -60.18
CA ARG A 311 23.86 35.55 -59.99
C ARG A 311 24.64 35.73 -61.30
N SER A 312 24.14 35.23 -62.43
CA SER A 312 24.72 35.50 -63.75
C SER A 312 24.33 36.86 -64.35
N VAL A 313 23.39 37.60 -63.74
CA VAL A 313 22.86 38.88 -64.26
C VAL A 313 23.29 40.10 -63.40
N SER A 314 23.83 39.88 -62.21
CA SER A 314 24.20 40.95 -61.28
C SER A 314 25.72 41.10 -61.14
N LYS A 315 26.39 41.54 -62.21
CA LYS A 315 27.83 41.92 -62.15
C LYS A 315 28.05 43.32 -62.72
N SER A 316 27.56 44.34 -62.01
CA SER A 316 28.15 45.70 -61.97
C SER A 316 27.37 46.58 -60.98
N HIS A 317 28.07 47.50 -60.30
CA HIS A 317 27.67 48.34 -59.16
C HIS A 317 27.81 47.57 -57.83
N GLY A 318 28.64 47.95 -56.87
CA GLY A 318 29.29 49.23 -56.59
C GLY A 318 29.32 49.35 -55.07
N PHE A 319 30.50 49.66 -54.51
CA PHE A 319 30.81 49.85 -53.09
C PHE A 319 29.71 50.52 -52.25
N GLY A 320 29.58 50.12 -50.98
CA GLY A 320 28.78 50.88 -50.02
C GLY A 320 28.61 50.25 -48.64
N SER A 321 29.67 50.26 -47.84
CA SER A 321 29.61 50.10 -46.39
C SER A 321 28.61 51.10 -45.78
N ARG A 322 27.58 50.61 -45.07
CA ARG A 322 26.93 51.35 -43.98
C ARG A 322 26.60 50.41 -42.82
N ARG A 323 27.24 50.75 -41.71
CA ARG A 323 27.17 50.20 -40.37
C ARG A 323 26.28 51.12 -39.53
N SER A 324 25.30 50.56 -38.80
CA SER A 324 24.72 51.10 -37.55
C SER A 324 23.43 50.33 -37.24
N THR A 325 23.02 49.97 -36.02
CA THR A 325 23.57 49.81 -34.66
C THR A 325 22.37 49.37 -33.81
N LEU A 326 22.64 48.77 -32.64
CA LEU A 326 21.70 48.37 -31.57
C LEU A 326 20.87 47.10 -31.87
N GLY A 327 20.87 46.05 -31.07
CA GLY A 327 21.34 45.86 -29.71
C GLY A 327 20.22 45.25 -28.89
N THR A 328 20.31 43.96 -28.57
CA THR A 328 19.67 43.33 -27.40
C THR A 328 20.34 41.98 -27.17
N GLY A 329 20.80 41.79 -25.93
CA GLY A 329 21.47 40.57 -25.50
C GLY A 329 20.55 39.36 -25.56
N SER A 330 21.10 38.24 -26.04
CA SER A 330 20.54 36.91 -25.88
C SER A 330 21.20 36.27 -24.66
N GLY A 331 20.77 36.69 -23.47
CA GLY A 331 20.78 35.78 -22.33
C GLY A 331 19.85 34.60 -22.64
N PRO A 332 20.21 33.36 -22.29
CA PRO A 332 19.33 32.23 -22.53
C PRO A 332 18.05 32.40 -21.70
N PRO A 333 16.85 32.12 -22.23
CA PRO A 333 15.67 32.08 -21.41
C PRO A 333 15.77 30.86 -20.48
N ALA A 334 15.93 31.14 -19.19
CA ALA A 334 15.60 30.22 -18.11
C ALA A 334 14.17 30.53 -17.64
N THR A 335 13.37 29.48 -17.57
CA THR A 335 12.22 29.15 -16.68
C THR A 335 11.32 28.22 -17.50
N SER A 336 10.84 27.05 -17.10
CA SER A 336 10.72 26.30 -15.84
C SER A 336 10.12 24.94 -16.29
N GLY A 337 10.36 23.75 -15.77
CA GLY A 337 10.90 23.25 -14.52
C GLY A 337 10.86 21.71 -14.60
N GLY A 338 11.59 21.02 -13.73
CA GLY A 338 11.61 19.55 -13.66
C GLY A 338 13.01 18.95 -13.80
N ARG A 339 13.94 19.32 -12.90
CA ARG A 339 15.19 18.58 -12.69
C ARG A 339 14.84 17.25 -12.02
N SER A 340 15.12 16.14 -12.69
CA SER A 340 15.23 14.82 -12.08
C SER A 340 16.62 14.65 -11.49
N ASP A 341 16.79 15.05 -10.23
CA ASP A 341 17.92 14.59 -9.41
C ASP A 341 17.51 13.23 -8.82
N VAL A 342 18.03 12.14 -9.40
CA VAL A 342 17.99 10.80 -8.81
C VAL A 342 19.16 10.69 -7.83
N THR A 343 18.90 11.04 -6.58
CA THR A 343 19.77 10.66 -5.46
C THR A 343 19.30 9.33 -4.91
N TRP A 344 20.13 8.31 -5.10
CA TRP A 344 20.09 7.09 -4.30
C TRP A 344 20.60 7.44 -2.91
N ASP A 345 19.69 7.60 -1.95
CA ASP A 345 20.06 7.56 -0.54
C ASP A 345 19.17 6.58 0.22
N SER A 346 19.86 5.74 0.97
CA SER A 346 19.32 4.70 1.81
C SER A 346 18.84 5.33 3.11
N GLU A 347 17.54 5.31 3.39
CA GLU A 347 17.05 5.52 4.76
C GLU A 347 15.95 4.51 5.11
N ALA A 348 16.21 3.85 6.23
CA ALA A 348 15.33 2.92 6.88
C ALA A 348 14.01 3.61 7.25
N SER A 349 12.91 3.19 6.62
CA SER A 349 11.57 3.56 7.06
C SER A 349 11.19 2.71 8.27
N ALA A 350 11.55 3.18 9.46
CA ALA A 350 10.96 2.76 10.71
C ALA A 350 9.47 3.15 10.73
N VAL A 351 8.58 2.15 10.71
CA VAL A 351 7.15 2.35 10.97
C VAL A 351 6.99 2.53 12.49
N PRO A 352 6.46 3.66 12.99
CA PRO A 352 6.05 3.76 14.38
C PRO A 352 4.68 3.10 14.52
N LEU A 353 4.62 1.92 15.13
CA LEU A 353 3.39 1.39 15.70
C LEU A 353 3.02 2.24 16.93
N ARG A 354 2.25 3.31 16.70
CA ARG A 354 1.50 3.97 17.76
C ARG A 354 0.13 3.32 17.89
N SER A 355 -0.12 2.85 19.10
CA SER A 355 -1.39 2.38 19.64
C SER A 355 -2.47 3.47 19.56
N ASP A 356 -3.51 3.22 18.78
CA ASP A 356 -4.81 3.87 18.93
C ASP A 356 -5.73 2.94 19.73
N GLU A 357 -5.70 3.13 21.04
CA GLU A 357 -6.88 2.93 21.87
C GLU A 357 -7.90 4.02 21.53
N SER A 358 -9.17 3.63 21.44
CA SER A 358 -10.39 4.45 21.62
C SER A 358 -11.37 4.49 20.44
N LEU A 359 -12.08 3.39 20.19
CA LEU A 359 -13.46 3.47 19.70
C LEU A 359 -14.31 2.35 20.31
N SER A 360 -14.99 2.65 21.43
CA SER A 360 -16.12 1.89 21.93
C SER A 360 -17.11 2.85 22.60
N PRO A 361 -18.21 3.26 21.93
CA PRO A 361 -19.14 4.22 22.49
C PRO A 361 -20.39 3.53 23.06
N TRP A 362 -20.27 2.45 23.84
CA TRP A 362 -21.44 1.87 24.54
C TRP A 362 -21.04 1.20 25.87
N ARG A 363 -20.92 1.99 26.95
CA ARG A 363 -21.36 1.65 28.33
C ARG A 363 -20.85 2.71 29.31
N GLN A 364 -21.55 3.82 29.39
CA GLN A 364 -21.69 4.58 30.64
C GLN A 364 -23.14 4.42 31.10
N ARG A 365 -23.34 3.79 32.25
CA ARG A 365 -24.33 4.21 33.26
C ARG A 365 -24.18 3.38 34.53
N SER A 366 -23.73 4.10 35.56
CA SER A 366 -24.13 4.03 36.97
C SER A 366 -24.12 2.67 37.67
N LEU A 367 -23.31 2.55 38.73
CA LEU A 367 -23.77 2.61 40.12
C LEU A 367 -22.58 2.41 41.07
N THR A 368 -22.13 3.47 41.73
CA THR A 368 -21.62 3.41 43.11
C THR A 368 -22.85 3.54 44.03
N PRO A 369 -22.87 2.96 45.25
CA PRO A 369 -22.05 3.54 46.32
C PRO A 369 -21.60 2.61 47.47
N LEU A 370 -20.72 3.20 48.29
CA LEU A 370 -20.35 2.91 49.69
C LEU A 370 -19.31 1.82 49.99
N SER A 371 -18.11 2.30 50.33
CA SER A 371 -17.20 1.68 51.31
C SER A 371 -17.82 1.73 52.72
N PRO A 372 -17.41 0.82 53.62
CA PRO A 372 -16.47 1.24 54.68
C PRO A 372 -15.33 0.21 54.84
N THR A 373 -14.08 0.65 54.81
CA THR A 373 -13.24 0.88 56.00
C THR A 373 -13.11 -0.34 56.91
N THR A 374 -12.05 -1.14 56.73
CA THR A 374 -11.21 -1.63 57.83
C THR A 374 -9.92 -2.24 57.28
N SER A 375 -8.79 -1.65 57.66
CA SER A 375 -7.45 -2.22 57.50
C SER A 375 -7.25 -3.35 58.52
N PRO A 376 -6.47 -4.41 58.22
CA PRO A 376 -5.80 -5.17 59.26
C PRO A 376 -4.36 -4.70 59.45
N GLN A 377 -3.96 -4.78 60.71
CA GLN A 377 -2.72 -4.29 61.31
C GLN A 377 -1.47 -4.97 60.76
N ARG A 378 -0.40 -4.16 60.78
CA ARG A 378 0.99 -4.54 60.71
C ARG A 378 1.38 -5.19 62.05
N GLU A 379 1.58 -6.50 62.09
CA GLU A 379 2.26 -7.14 63.22
C GLU A 379 3.78 -7.01 63.04
N GLU A 380 4.36 -6.12 63.84
CA GLU A 380 5.74 -6.23 64.29
C GLU A 380 5.82 -7.44 65.23
N MET A 381 6.41 -8.55 64.77
CA MET A 381 7.02 -9.52 65.68
C MET A 381 8.51 -9.20 65.80
N GLY A 382 8.82 -8.43 66.84
CA GLY A 382 10.11 -8.52 67.50
C GLY A 382 10.03 -9.55 68.63
N ARG A 383 10.75 -10.66 68.46
CA ARG A 383 11.54 -11.34 69.49
C ARG A 383 12.60 -12.20 68.84
#